data_AF-A0A1M3E2U4-F1
#
_entry.id   AF-A0A1M3E2U4-F1
#
_cell.length_a   1.000
_cell.length_b   1.000
_cell.length_c   1.000
_cell.angle_alpha   90.00
_cell.angle_beta   90.00
_cell.angle_gamma   90.00
#
_symmetry.space_group_name_H-M   'P 1'
#
loop_
_entity.id
_entity.type
_entity.pdbx_description
1 polymer ?
#
loop_
_entity_poly.entity_id
_entity_poly.type
_entity_poly.pdbx_seq_one_letter_code
_entity_poly.pdbx_strand_id
1 'polypeptide(L)'
;MKFNLSVIIFLLFSAFGANAQEIQQVRPLSEYPPELLKTDELGNKYYYDEAQKAKIYEINGENVVVMDELFLLNKPKFNNALDQNYYFFLNKKLSRVYPLFLTALEQYRDLQQEMQTMDRPAQRAFVAEKQKALASQYEAQIRDLTTSEGRIFAKLMDRATGKTVYEIIKELRGGWSAFWWNVKGNIADVSIKDAYDPHTNRTDAWVESLLQSNWNAGYLSPYPGYQDFKVSK
;
A
#
# COMPACT_ATOMS: atom_id res chain seq x y z
N MET A 1 -9.22 -51.03 -13.16
CA MET A 1 -8.23 -50.57 -12.17
C MET A 1 -8.93 -49.70 -11.14
N LYS A 2 -8.96 -50.10 -9.86
CA LYS A 2 -9.51 -49.29 -8.77
C LYS A 2 -8.34 -48.47 -8.19
N PHE A 3 -8.28 -47.18 -8.48
CA PHE A 3 -7.28 -46.30 -7.88
C PHE A 3 -7.69 -45.99 -6.44
N ASN A 4 -6.84 -46.35 -5.48
CA ASN A 4 -7.06 -46.09 -4.07
C ASN A 4 -6.94 -44.58 -3.79
N LEU A 5 -7.95 -44.01 -3.13
CA LEU A 5 -8.07 -42.58 -2.77
C LEU A 5 -6.79 -42.03 -2.09
N SER A 6 -6.07 -42.87 -1.35
CA SER A 6 -4.84 -42.52 -0.64
C SER A 6 -3.65 -42.19 -1.56
N VAL A 7 -3.61 -42.74 -2.78
CA VAL A 7 -2.52 -42.48 -3.75
C VAL A 7 -2.69 -41.11 -4.40
N ILE A 8 -3.93 -40.64 -4.56
CA ILE A 8 -4.25 -39.32 -5.12
C ILE A 8 -3.88 -38.21 -4.14
N ILE A 9 -4.07 -38.43 -2.84
CA ILE A 9 -3.72 -37.46 -1.79
C ILE A 9 -2.19 -37.28 -1.69
N PHE A 10 -1.41 -38.34 -1.89
CA PHE A 10 0.06 -38.24 -1.86
C PHE A 10 0.64 -37.55 -3.11
N LEU A 11 0.01 -37.70 -4.27
CA LEU A 11 0.34 -36.94 -5.50
C LEU A 11 -0.06 -35.46 -5.40
N LEU A 12 -1.12 -35.13 -4.66
CA LEU A 12 -1.49 -33.74 -4.40
C LEU A 12 -0.54 -33.03 -3.41
N PHE A 13 0.01 -33.76 -2.43
CA PHE A 13 0.94 -33.18 -1.46
C PHE A 13 2.34 -32.89 -2.03
N SER A 14 2.76 -33.64 -3.05
CA SER A 14 4.03 -33.39 -3.75
C SER A 14 3.97 -32.20 -4.72
N ALA A 15 2.77 -31.79 -5.16
CA ALA A 15 2.58 -30.62 -6.00
C ALA A 15 2.56 -29.28 -5.22
N PHE A 16 2.46 -29.30 -3.88
CA PHE A 16 2.40 -28.09 -3.06
C PHE A 16 3.77 -27.59 -2.57
N GLY A 17 4.86 -28.21 -3.02
CA GLY A 17 6.24 -27.90 -2.61
C GLY A 17 6.98 -26.88 -3.47
N ALA A 18 6.36 -26.26 -4.48
CA ALA A 18 7.04 -25.41 -5.46
C ALA A 18 6.82 -23.89 -5.28
N ASN A 19 6.48 -23.43 -4.07
CA ASN A 19 6.58 -22.01 -3.70
C ASN A 19 7.73 -21.81 -2.71
N ALA A 20 8.89 -22.38 -3.01
CA ALA A 20 10.12 -21.80 -2.48
C ALA A 20 10.23 -20.41 -3.12
N GLN A 21 10.28 -19.37 -2.29
CA GLN A 21 10.72 -18.06 -2.75
C GLN A 21 12.05 -18.28 -3.47
N GLU A 22 12.09 -18.12 -4.79
CA GLU A 22 13.35 -18.07 -5.51
C GLU A 22 14.16 -16.98 -4.83
N ILE A 23 15.28 -17.36 -4.21
CA ILE A 23 16.31 -16.40 -3.82
C ILE A 23 16.75 -15.78 -5.13
N GLN A 24 16.26 -14.57 -5.40
CA GLN A 24 16.55 -13.83 -6.61
C GLN A 24 18.05 -13.53 -6.59
N GLN A 25 18.83 -14.33 -7.32
CA GLN A 25 20.27 -14.13 -7.41
C GLN A 25 20.52 -12.74 -8.01
N VAL A 26 21.31 -11.93 -7.31
CA VAL A 26 21.67 -10.58 -7.75
C VAL A 26 22.39 -10.70 -9.09
N ARG A 27 21.80 -10.15 -10.16
CA ARG A 27 22.38 -10.15 -11.50
C ARG A 27 23.44 -9.04 -11.60
N PRO A 28 24.49 -9.21 -12.41
CA PRO A 28 25.45 -8.15 -12.65
C PRO A 28 24.78 -6.93 -13.27
N LEU A 29 25.31 -5.74 -12.97
CA LEU A 29 24.73 -4.46 -13.39
C LEU A 29 24.54 -4.37 -14.92
N SER A 30 25.43 -5.01 -15.68
CA SER A 30 25.43 -5.08 -17.14
C SER A 30 24.20 -5.76 -17.75
N GLU A 31 23.47 -6.58 -17.00
CA GLU A 31 22.25 -7.25 -17.46
C GLU A 31 21.00 -6.35 -17.37
N TYR A 32 21.07 -5.23 -16.64
CA TYR A 32 19.93 -4.34 -16.48
C TYR A 32 19.80 -3.37 -17.68
N PRO A 33 18.57 -3.07 -18.12
CA PRO A 33 18.33 -2.07 -19.16
C PRO A 33 18.95 -0.72 -18.78
N PRO A 34 19.68 -0.04 -19.72
CA PRO A 34 20.33 1.23 -19.43
C PRO A 34 19.37 2.34 -18.95
N GLU A 35 18.09 2.26 -19.31
CA GLU A 35 17.04 3.21 -18.93
C GLU A 35 16.74 3.22 -17.43
N LEU A 36 17.01 2.10 -16.74
CA LEU A 36 16.75 1.96 -15.30
C LEU A 36 17.97 2.33 -14.43
N LEU A 37 19.11 2.64 -15.07
CA LEU A 37 20.34 3.00 -14.38
C LEU A 37 20.31 4.46 -13.92
N LYS A 38 20.60 4.67 -12.64
CA LYS A 38 20.74 5.98 -12.02
C LYS A 38 22.23 6.30 -11.81
N THR A 39 22.56 7.57 -11.67
CA THR A 39 23.94 8.02 -11.39
C THR A 39 23.97 8.64 -10.00
N ASP A 40 24.94 8.24 -9.18
CA ASP A 40 25.13 8.80 -7.83
C ASP A 40 25.88 10.15 -7.87
N GLU A 41 26.05 10.78 -6.70
CA GLU A 41 26.77 12.06 -6.55
C GLU A 41 28.26 11.97 -6.92
N LEU A 42 28.81 10.76 -7.02
CA LEU A 42 30.20 10.46 -7.35
C LEU A 42 30.39 10.08 -8.83
N GLY A 43 29.29 10.04 -9.62
CA GLY A 43 29.30 9.69 -11.03
C GLY A 43 29.21 8.19 -11.34
N ASN A 44 29.02 7.32 -10.36
CA ASN A 44 28.88 5.87 -10.56
C ASN A 44 27.44 5.53 -10.97
N LYS A 45 27.32 4.61 -11.93
CA LYS A 45 26.02 4.06 -12.34
C LYS A 45 25.59 2.97 -11.37
N TYR A 46 24.31 2.97 -11.02
CA TYR A 46 23.71 1.95 -10.20
C TYR A 46 22.29 1.60 -10.67
N TYR A 47 21.90 0.35 -10.44
CA TYR A 47 20.52 -0.08 -10.53
C TYR A 47 19.93 -0.08 -9.12
N TYR A 48 18.72 0.45 -8.95
CA TYR A 48 18.02 0.42 -7.66
C TYR A 48 16.93 -0.64 -7.70
N ASP A 49 17.12 -1.70 -6.92
CA ASP A 49 16.10 -2.70 -6.68
C ASP A 49 15.14 -2.18 -5.60
N GLU A 50 13.94 -1.77 -6.00
CA GLU A 50 12.90 -1.29 -5.08
C GLU A 50 12.39 -2.39 -4.14
N ALA A 51 12.41 -3.65 -4.56
CA ALA A 51 11.92 -4.77 -3.77
C ALA A 51 12.91 -5.15 -2.67
N GLN A 52 14.21 -5.15 -2.99
CA GLN A 52 15.28 -5.46 -2.04
C GLN A 52 15.82 -4.22 -1.31
N LYS A 53 15.41 -3.02 -1.73
CA LYS A 53 15.95 -1.72 -1.28
C LYS A 53 17.47 -1.71 -1.35
N ALA A 54 18.00 -2.09 -2.51
CA ALA A 54 19.43 -2.27 -2.71
C ALA A 54 19.88 -1.54 -3.97
N LYS A 55 20.97 -0.78 -3.83
CA LYS A 55 21.71 -0.20 -4.95
C LYS A 55 22.77 -1.21 -5.39
N ILE A 56 22.67 -1.64 -6.64
CA ILE A 56 23.62 -2.55 -7.27
C ILE A 56 24.55 -1.69 -8.12
N TYR A 57 25.83 -1.70 -7.78
CA TYR A 57 26.92 -1.05 -8.50
C TYR A 57 27.81 -2.10 -9.17
N GLU A 58 28.52 -1.67 -10.21
CA GLU A 58 29.65 -2.40 -10.77
C GLU A 58 30.90 -1.55 -10.60
N ILE A 59 31.74 -1.92 -9.63
CA ILE A 59 32.98 -1.21 -9.31
C ILE A 59 34.14 -2.15 -9.65
N ASN A 60 34.98 -1.76 -10.62
CA ASN A 60 36.13 -2.55 -11.06
C ASN A 60 35.80 -3.99 -11.53
N GLY A 61 34.60 -4.21 -12.07
CA GLY A 61 34.13 -5.54 -12.50
C GLY A 61 33.60 -6.42 -11.36
N GLU A 62 33.48 -5.87 -10.14
CA GLU A 62 32.83 -6.51 -9.01
C GLU A 62 31.44 -5.93 -8.77
N ASN A 63 30.46 -6.81 -8.50
CA ASN A 63 29.12 -6.40 -8.12
C ASN A 63 29.11 -5.98 -6.65
N VAL A 64 28.88 -4.69 -6.40
CA VAL A 64 28.76 -4.14 -5.05
C VAL A 64 27.31 -3.84 -4.77
N VAL A 65 26.75 -4.48 -3.74
CA VAL A 65 25.37 -4.28 -3.31
C VAL A 65 25.37 -3.44 -2.05
N VAL A 66 24.78 -2.25 -2.13
CA VAL A 66 24.59 -1.35 -0.99
C VAL A 66 23.10 -1.35 -0.64
N MET A 67 22.76 -1.95 0.49
CA MET A 67 21.38 -1.97 0.99
C MET A 67 21.04 -0.65 1.70
N ASP A 68 19.78 -0.25 1.60
CA ASP A 68 19.26 0.87 2.37
C ASP A 68 19.15 0.49 3.86
N GLU A 69 19.16 1.52 4.71
CA GLU A 69 18.97 1.36 6.14
C GLU A 69 17.56 0.82 6.44
N LEU A 70 17.51 -0.27 7.23
CA LEU A 70 16.26 -0.89 7.65
C LEU A 70 15.92 -0.49 9.10
N PHE A 71 14.76 0.13 9.28
CA PHE A 71 14.22 0.39 10.62
C PHE A 71 13.63 -0.89 11.21
N LEU A 72 14.38 -1.55 12.10
CA LEU A 72 13.88 -2.71 12.83
C LEU A 72 12.97 -2.26 13.97
N LEU A 73 11.66 -2.38 13.78
CA LEU A 73 10.71 -2.25 14.88
C LEU A 73 10.77 -3.45 15.81
N ASN A 74 10.70 -3.19 17.11
CA ASN A 74 10.46 -4.25 18.09
C ASN A 74 9.12 -4.92 17.81
N LYS A 75 9.09 -6.26 17.89
CA LYS A 75 7.84 -7.02 17.78
C LYS A 75 6.83 -6.49 18.82
N PRO A 76 5.56 -6.32 18.45
CA PRO A 76 4.54 -5.85 19.40
C PRO A 76 4.45 -6.82 20.57
N LYS A 77 4.47 -6.28 21.79
CA LYS A 77 4.19 -7.04 23.00
C LYS A 77 2.68 -7.08 23.20
N PHE A 78 2.11 -8.27 23.28
CA PHE A 78 0.68 -8.46 23.50
C PHE A 78 0.41 -8.69 24.98
N ASN A 79 -0.62 -8.03 25.51
CA ASN A 79 -1.03 -8.22 26.90
C ASN A 79 -1.86 -9.50 27.09
N ASN A 80 -2.59 -9.91 26.05
CA ASN A 80 -3.44 -11.09 26.06
C ASN A 80 -3.57 -11.72 24.65
N ALA A 81 -4.15 -12.92 24.60
CA ALA A 81 -4.41 -13.61 23.33
C ALA A 81 -5.41 -12.87 22.43
N LEU A 82 -6.31 -12.06 23.00
CA LEU A 82 -7.28 -11.27 22.22
C LEU A 82 -6.61 -10.16 21.42
N ASP A 83 -5.65 -9.45 22.02
CA ASP A 83 -4.85 -8.40 21.40
C ASP A 83 -3.99 -9.01 20.28
N GLN A 84 -3.41 -10.18 20.51
CA GLN A 84 -2.67 -10.92 19.48
C GLN A 84 -3.57 -11.31 18.30
N ASN A 85 -4.74 -11.89 18.57
CA ASN A 85 -5.70 -12.26 17.54
C ASN A 85 -6.21 -11.05 16.77
N TYR A 86 -6.46 -9.93 17.47
CA TYR A 86 -6.88 -8.69 16.84
C TYR A 86 -5.77 -8.10 15.96
N TYR A 87 -4.52 -8.15 16.39
CA TYR A 87 -3.37 -7.73 15.58
C TYR A 87 -3.26 -8.54 14.28
N PHE A 88 -3.41 -9.87 14.33
CA PHE A 88 -3.43 -10.70 13.12
C PHE A 88 -4.66 -10.47 12.25
N PHE A 89 -5.82 -10.22 12.86
CA PHE A 89 -7.02 -9.81 12.14
C PHE A 89 -6.78 -8.50 11.38
N LEU A 90 -6.18 -7.49 12.03
CA LEU A 90 -5.79 -6.24 11.38
C LEU A 90 -4.85 -6.48 10.20
N ASN A 91 -3.83 -7.34 10.36
CA ASN A 91 -2.90 -7.66 9.27
C ASN A 91 -3.64 -8.24 8.06
N LYS A 92 -4.55 -9.21 8.28
CA LYS A 92 -5.36 -9.80 7.21
C LYS A 92 -6.22 -8.75 6.49
N LYS A 93 -6.82 -7.82 7.24
CA LYS A 93 -7.62 -6.75 6.66
C LYS A 93 -6.76 -5.75 5.91
N LEU A 94 -5.62 -5.37 6.47
CA LEU A 94 -4.63 -4.50 5.85
C LEU A 94 -4.18 -5.07 4.50
N SER A 95 -3.74 -6.32 4.44
CA SER A 95 -3.31 -6.96 3.18
C SER A 95 -4.41 -6.99 2.11
N ARG A 96 -5.68 -7.18 2.49
CA ARG A 96 -6.80 -7.13 1.53
C ARG A 96 -7.08 -5.72 1.01
N VAL A 97 -6.97 -4.72 1.88
CA VAL A 97 -7.30 -3.32 1.57
C VAL A 97 -6.18 -2.63 0.80
N TYR A 98 -4.93 -3.01 1.06
CA TYR A 98 -3.76 -2.29 0.61
C TYR A 98 -3.70 -2.08 -0.93
N PRO A 99 -4.02 -3.07 -1.79
CA PRO A 99 -4.03 -2.85 -3.24
C PRO A 99 -5.04 -1.79 -3.69
N LEU A 100 -6.24 -1.78 -3.09
CA LEU A 100 -7.25 -0.76 -3.36
C LEU A 100 -6.80 0.62 -2.87
N PHE A 101 -6.11 0.68 -1.74
CA PHE A 101 -5.53 1.92 -1.23
C PHE A 101 -4.46 2.49 -2.20
N LEU A 102 -3.56 1.65 -2.73
CA LEU A 102 -2.53 2.10 -3.67
C LEU A 102 -3.13 2.74 -4.92
N THR A 103 -4.11 2.08 -5.53
CA THR A 103 -4.77 2.60 -6.75
C THR A 103 -5.55 3.87 -6.46
N ALA A 104 -6.21 3.97 -5.29
CA ALA A 104 -6.88 5.20 -4.88
C ALA A 104 -5.91 6.36 -4.62
N LEU A 105 -4.76 6.09 -4.00
CA LEU A 105 -3.74 7.09 -3.71
C LEU A 105 -3.11 7.64 -5.00
N GLU A 106 -2.77 6.77 -5.94
CA GLU A 106 -2.21 7.13 -7.25
C GLU A 106 -3.19 8.05 -8.00
N GLN A 107 -4.44 7.62 -8.16
CA GLN A 107 -5.45 8.41 -8.87
C GLN A 107 -5.72 9.76 -8.18
N TYR A 108 -5.72 9.80 -6.85
CA TYR A 108 -5.86 11.07 -6.13
C TYR A 108 -4.68 12.01 -6.43
N ARG A 109 -3.46 11.51 -6.47
CA ARG A 109 -2.26 12.31 -6.76
C ARG A 109 -2.23 12.80 -8.21
N ASP A 110 -2.60 11.94 -9.16
CA ASP A 110 -2.72 12.32 -10.57
C ASP A 110 -3.74 13.43 -10.75
N LEU A 111 -4.92 13.30 -10.13
CA LEU A 111 -5.94 14.35 -10.14
C LEU A 111 -5.40 15.67 -9.56
N GLN A 112 -4.68 15.61 -8.44
CA GLN A 112 -4.08 16.80 -7.82
C GLN A 112 -3.02 17.45 -8.71
N GLN A 113 -2.17 16.65 -9.37
CA GLN A 113 -1.13 17.14 -10.27
C GLN A 113 -1.75 17.80 -11.51
N GLU A 114 -2.75 17.19 -12.14
CA GLU A 114 -3.45 17.76 -13.28
C GLU A 114 -4.15 19.08 -12.88
N MET A 115 -4.81 19.09 -11.71
CA MET A 115 -5.49 20.29 -11.19
C MET A 115 -4.56 21.47 -10.94
N GLN A 116 -3.29 21.25 -10.58
CA GLN A 116 -2.33 22.34 -10.32
C GLN A 116 -2.05 23.22 -11.55
N THR A 117 -2.22 22.68 -12.76
CA THR A 117 -1.95 23.39 -14.02
C THR A 117 -3.17 24.10 -14.61
N MET A 118 -4.36 23.90 -14.02
CA MET A 118 -5.64 24.38 -14.54
C MET A 118 -6.20 25.54 -13.72
N ASP A 119 -6.99 26.41 -14.36
CA ASP A 119 -7.78 27.42 -13.67
C ASP A 119 -8.95 26.80 -12.90
N ARG A 120 -9.41 27.46 -11.83
CA ARG A 120 -10.52 26.98 -10.97
C ARG A 120 -11.77 26.47 -11.74
N PRO A 121 -12.25 27.12 -12.82
CA PRO A 121 -13.39 26.60 -13.59
C PRO A 121 -13.04 25.32 -14.35
N ALA A 122 -11.85 25.25 -14.94
CA ALA A 122 -11.37 24.09 -15.68
C ALA A 122 -11.13 22.89 -14.75
N GLN A 123 -10.55 23.12 -13.56
CA GLN A 123 -10.40 22.11 -12.51
C GLN A 123 -11.74 21.44 -12.17
N ARG A 124 -12.80 22.25 -11.99
CA ARG A 124 -14.13 21.72 -11.66
C ARG A 124 -14.70 20.84 -12.77
N ALA A 125 -14.56 21.27 -14.03
CA ALA A 125 -15.04 20.51 -15.19
C ALA A 125 -14.27 19.18 -15.33
N PHE A 126 -12.94 19.25 -15.21
CA PHE A 126 -12.04 18.10 -15.28
C PHE A 126 -12.34 17.07 -14.18
N VAL A 127 -12.44 17.53 -12.93
CA VAL A 127 -12.80 16.67 -11.80
C VAL A 127 -14.16 16.02 -12.05
N ALA A 128 -15.18 16.77 -12.50
CA ALA A 128 -16.50 16.21 -12.79
C ALA A 128 -16.48 15.13 -13.89
N GLU A 129 -15.66 15.30 -14.93
CA GLU A 129 -15.49 14.32 -16.01
C GLU A 129 -14.83 13.04 -15.52
N LYS A 130 -13.67 13.15 -14.86
CA LYS A 130 -12.95 12.00 -14.28
C LYS A 130 -13.81 11.27 -13.24
N GLN A 131 -14.57 12.03 -12.45
CA GLN A 131 -15.52 11.49 -11.49
C GLN A 131 -16.59 10.61 -12.14
N LYS A 132 -17.16 11.05 -13.27
CA LYS A 132 -18.17 10.26 -14.01
C LYS A 132 -17.58 8.96 -14.55
N ALA A 133 -16.33 9.00 -15.03
CA ALA A 133 -15.65 7.83 -15.54
C ALA A 133 -15.35 6.79 -14.44
N LEU A 134 -14.94 7.25 -13.25
CA LEU A 134 -14.39 6.39 -12.21
C LEU A 134 -15.38 6.02 -11.09
N ALA A 135 -16.51 6.72 -10.97
CA ALA A 135 -17.47 6.51 -9.88
C ALA A 135 -17.94 5.05 -9.80
N SER A 136 -18.47 4.48 -10.89
CA SER A 136 -19.03 3.12 -10.84
C SER A 136 -18.02 2.05 -10.41
N GLN A 137 -16.77 2.19 -10.84
CA GLN A 137 -15.69 1.27 -10.48
C GLN A 137 -15.32 1.37 -9.00
N TYR A 138 -15.21 2.58 -8.46
CA TYR A 138 -14.93 2.78 -7.03
C TYR A 138 -16.11 2.38 -6.15
N GLU A 139 -17.35 2.51 -6.62
CA GLU A 139 -18.54 2.17 -5.84
C GLU A 139 -18.50 0.69 -5.50
N ALA A 140 -18.25 -0.11 -6.54
CA ALA A 140 -18.18 -1.56 -6.40
C ALA A 140 -17.06 -1.97 -5.44
N GLN A 141 -15.87 -1.39 -5.60
CA GLN A 141 -14.70 -1.75 -4.79
C GLN A 141 -14.84 -1.33 -3.33
N ILE A 142 -15.34 -0.12 -3.07
CA ILE A 142 -15.49 0.37 -1.70
C ILE A 142 -16.70 -0.30 -1.01
N ARG A 143 -17.77 -0.60 -1.76
CA ARG A 143 -18.94 -1.34 -1.23
C ARG A 143 -18.60 -2.78 -0.84
N ASP A 144 -17.65 -3.42 -1.53
CA ASP A 144 -17.17 -4.76 -1.20
C ASP A 144 -16.38 -4.81 0.12
N LEU A 145 -15.90 -3.66 0.60
CA LEU A 145 -15.19 -3.60 1.88
C LEU A 145 -16.15 -3.81 3.05
N THR A 146 -15.73 -4.65 3.99
CA THR A 146 -16.33 -4.70 5.32
C THR A 146 -16.05 -3.41 6.08
N THR A 147 -16.83 -3.13 7.12
CA THR A 147 -16.66 -1.90 7.94
C THR A 147 -15.24 -1.76 8.52
N SER A 148 -14.62 -2.88 8.94
CA SER A 148 -13.23 -2.86 9.43
C SER A 148 -12.22 -2.55 8.33
N GLU A 149 -12.47 -3.03 7.11
CA GLU A 149 -11.60 -2.79 5.97
C GLU A 149 -11.72 -1.35 5.48
N GLY A 150 -12.95 -0.83 5.38
CA GLY A 150 -13.21 0.58 5.05
C GLY A 150 -12.58 1.54 6.07
N ARG A 151 -12.57 1.17 7.37
CA ARG A 151 -11.87 1.95 8.39
C ARG A 151 -10.36 1.97 8.14
N ILE A 152 -9.74 0.83 7.88
CA ILE A 152 -8.30 0.77 7.57
C ILE A 152 -8.00 1.58 6.31
N PHE A 153 -8.81 1.43 5.26
CA PHE A 153 -8.68 2.22 4.04
C PHE A 153 -8.68 3.72 4.32
N ALA A 154 -9.66 4.20 5.10
CA ALA A 154 -9.75 5.62 5.44
C ALA A 154 -8.52 6.13 6.20
N LYS A 155 -8.02 5.33 7.15
CA LYS A 155 -6.79 5.63 7.90
C LYS A 155 -5.55 5.67 7.00
N LEU A 156 -5.43 4.75 6.04
CA LEU A 156 -4.31 4.73 5.10
C LEU A 156 -4.31 5.95 4.17
N MET A 157 -5.49 6.34 3.66
CA MET A 157 -5.64 7.55 2.84
C MET A 157 -5.20 8.80 3.61
N ASP A 158 -5.62 8.91 4.88
CA ASP A 158 -5.20 10.03 5.73
C ASP A 158 -3.69 9.99 6.05
N ARG A 159 -3.14 8.83 6.40
CA ARG A 159 -1.68 8.64 6.58
C ARG A 159 -0.89 9.09 5.36
N ALA A 160 -1.37 8.82 4.15
CA ALA A 160 -0.66 9.08 2.89
C ALA A 160 -0.83 10.49 2.33
N THR A 161 -1.93 11.17 2.66
CA THR A 161 -2.29 12.47 2.08
C THR A 161 -2.33 13.60 3.10
N GLY A 162 -2.35 13.27 4.39
CA GLY A 162 -2.60 14.22 5.49
C GLY A 162 -4.01 14.80 5.51
N LYS A 163 -4.94 14.18 4.78
CA LYS A 163 -6.35 14.57 4.69
C LYS A 163 -7.24 13.38 4.96
N THR A 164 -8.24 13.59 5.81
CA THR A 164 -9.27 12.58 6.05
C THR A 164 -10.03 12.29 4.75
N VAL A 165 -10.56 11.07 4.62
CA VAL A 165 -11.40 10.72 3.47
C VAL A 165 -12.57 11.70 3.34
N TYR A 166 -13.15 12.13 4.46
CA TYR A 166 -14.17 13.18 4.48
C TYR A 166 -13.71 14.50 3.83
N GLU A 167 -12.49 14.95 4.11
CA GLU A 167 -11.93 16.17 3.51
C GLU A 167 -11.64 15.99 2.02
N ILE A 168 -11.09 14.84 1.61
CA ILE A 168 -10.87 14.50 0.20
C ILE A 168 -12.19 14.57 -0.57
N ILE A 169 -13.26 13.97 -0.03
CA ILE A 169 -14.61 14.00 -0.63
C ILE A 169 -15.12 15.45 -0.76
N LYS A 170 -14.92 16.25 0.29
CA LYS A 170 -15.38 17.64 0.35
C LYS A 170 -14.63 18.53 -0.61
N GLU A 171 -13.33 18.30 -0.83
CA GLU A 171 -12.48 19.02 -1.76
C GLU A 171 -12.87 18.73 -3.21
N LEU A 172 -13.14 17.46 -3.51
CA LEU A 172 -13.57 17.00 -4.84
C LEU A 172 -15.04 17.36 -5.16
N ARG A 173 -15.57 18.45 -4.60
CA ARG A 173 -16.98 18.88 -4.70
C ARG A 173 -17.40 19.06 -6.18
N GLY A 174 -18.14 18.07 -6.70
CA GLY A 174 -18.63 18.07 -8.08
C GLY A 174 -19.62 16.97 -8.48
N GLY A 175 -19.76 15.89 -7.70
CA GLY A 175 -20.69 14.79 -8.02
C GLY A 175 -20.48 13.54 -7.18
N TRP A 176 -19.27 13.36 -6.64
CA TRP A 176 -18.95 12.25 -5.74
C TRP A 176 -19.61 12.31 -4.36
N SER A 177 -20.17 13.45 -3.92
CA SER A 177 -20.83 13.50 -2.61
C SER A 177 -21.96 12.46 -2.51
N ALA A 178 -22.83 12.37 -3.51
CA ALA A 178 -23.94 11.40 -3.54
C ALA A 178 -23.46 9.95 -3.55
N PHE A 179 -22.38 9.67 -4.30
CA PHE A 179 -21.68 8.38 -4.33
C PHE A 179 -21.17 7.99 -2.93
N TRP A 180 -20.49 8.90 -2.22
CA TRP A 180 -19.99 8.62 -0.88
C TRP A 180 -21.12 8.50 0.14
N TRP A 181 -22.24 9.23 -0.02
CA TRP A 181 -23.42 9.06 0.83
C TRP A 181 -24.07 7.67 0.69
N ASN A 182 -24.01 7.03 -0.49
CA ASN A 182 -24.48 5.64 -0.70
C ASN A 182 -23.52 4.61 -0.10
N VAL A 183 -22.22 4.79 -0.34
CA VAL A 183 -21.14 3.93 0.18
C VAL A 183 -21.02 4.02 1.72
N LYS A 184 -21.44 5.17 2.29
CA LYS A 184 -21.50 5.47 3.73
C LYS A 184 -22.21 4.41 4.57
N GLY A 185 -23.12 3.62 3.99
CA GLY A 185 -23.82 2.55 4.70
C GLY A 185 -22.89 1.49 5.28
N ASN A 186 -21.73 1.23 4.66
CA ASN A 186 -20.79 0.19 5.07
C ASN A 186 -19.55 0.73 5.81
N ILE A 187 -19.12 1.96 5.48
CA ILE A 187 -18.00 2.66 6.12
C ILE A 187 -18.59 3.66 7.12
N ALA A 188 -18.71 3.25 8.38
CA ALA A 188 -19.33 4.05 9.43
C ALA A 188 -18.84 5.52 9.39
N ASP A 189 -19.78 6.48 9.41
CA ASP A 189 -19.57 7.93 9.26
C ASP A 189 -18.47 8.53 10.16
N VAL A 190 -18.20 7.85 11.29
CA VAL A 190 -17.13 8.21 12.22
C VAL A 190 -15.75 7.94 11.59
N SER A 191 -15.54 6.78 10.98
CA SER A 191 -14.22 6.36 10.48
C SER A 191 -13.68 7.17 9.31
N ILE A 192 -14.54 7.81 8.50
CA ILE A 192 -14.10 8.66 7.38
C ILE A 192 -13.68 10.06 7.82
N LYS A 193 -14.07 10.49 9.02
CA LYS A 193 -13.74 11.79 9.63
C LYS A 193 -12.59 11.69 10.63
N ASP A 194 -12.31 10.49 11.12
CA ASP A 194 -11.27 10.29 12.12
C ASP A 194 -9.87 10.34 11.49
N ALA A 195 -9.05 11.28 11.94
CA ALA A 195 -7.64 11.37 11.55
C ALA A 195 -6.81 10.18 12.06
N TYR A 196 -5.78 9.79 11.31
CA TYR A 196 -4.84 8.74 11.64
C TYR A 196 -3.83 9.23 12.66
N ASP A 197 -3.87 8.63 13.85
CA ASP A 197 -3.02 9.03 14.97
C ASP A 197 -2.51 7.81 15.74
N PRO A 198 -1.31 7.31 15.40
CA PRO A 198 -0.71 6.17 16.09
C PRO A 198 -0.18 6.51 17.49
N HIS A 199 -0.17 7.78 17.93
CA HIS A 199 0.23 8.14 19.30
C HIS A 199 -0.95 8.05 20.29
N THR A 200 -2.15 8.42 19.85
CA THR A 200 -3.34 8.37 20.72
C THR A 200 -4.18 7.12 20.52
N ASN A 201 -4.19 6.53 19.31
CA ASN A 201 -5.03 5.40 18.98
C ASN A 201 -4.22 4.10 18.88
N ARG A 202 -4.55 3.12 19.74
CA ARG A 202 -3.90 1.79 19.77
C ARG A 202 -4.04 1.02 18.45
N THR A 203 -5.18 1.11 17.78
CA THR A 203 -5.41 0.44 16.50
C THR A 203 -4.54 1.06 15.42
N ASP A 204 -4.43 2.39 15.39
CA ASP A 204 -3.58 3.11 14.43
C ASP A 204 -2.11 2.80 14.67
N ALA A 205 -1.69 2.69 15.93
CA ALA A 205 -0.33 2.25 16.32
C ALA A 205 -0.01 0.84 15.82
N TRP A 206 -0.96 -0.09 15.92
CA TRP A 206 -0.80 -1.44 15.39
C TRP A 206 -0.79 -1.48 13.87
N VAL A 207 -1.61 -0.65 13.21
CA VAL A 207 -1.55 -0.49 11.75
C VAL A 207 -0.20 0.06 11.32
N GLU A 208 0.39 1.03 12.04
CA GLU A 208 1.71 1.58 11.73
C GLU A 208 2.80 0.51 11.85
N SER A 209 2.78 -0.22 12.97
CA SER A 209 3.69 -1.36 13.19
C SER A 209 3.57 -2.41 12.10
N LEU A 210 2.33 -2.72 11.66
CA LEU A 210 2.07 -3.67 10.58
C LEU A 210 2.57 -3.16 9.24
N LEU A 211 2.36 -1.89 8.90
CA LEU A 211 2.86 -1.30 7.66
C LEU A 211 4.38 -1.42 7.58
N GLN A 212 5.09 -0.94 8.61
CA GLN A 212 6.55 -1.00 8.68
C GLN A 212 7.06 -2.44 8.63
N SER A 213 6.42 -3.36 9.38
CA SER A 213 6.80 -4.78 9.36
C SER A 213 6.60 -5.41 7.98
N ASN A 214 5.47 -5.14 7.32
CA ASN A 214 5.17 -5.71 6.01
C ASN A 214 6.05 -5.11 4.90
N TRP A 215 6.39 -3.82 4.97
CA TRP A 215 7.34 -3.21 4.04
C TRP A 215 8.75 -3.75 4.21
N ASN A 216 9.19 -3.97 5.44
CA ASN A 216 10.50 -4.55 5.73
C ASN A 216 10.57 -6.03 5.30
N ALA A 217 9.46 -6.76 5.42
CA ALA A 217 9.36 -8.15 4.99
C ALA A 217 9.11 -8.32 3.48
N GLY A 218 8.85 -7.24 2.74
CA GLY A 218 8.52 -7.29 1.31
C GLY A 218 7.11 -7.81 0.99
N TYR A 219 6.21 -7.95 1.98
CA TYR A 219 4.83 -8.39 1.74
C TYR A 219 3.93 -7.29 1.15
N LEU A 220 4.25 -6.02 1.44
CA LEU A 220 3.55 -4.87 0.88
C LEU A 220 4.58 -3.99 0.15
N SER A 221 4.19 -3.47 -1.02
CA SER A 221 5.00 -2.47 -1.72
C SER A 221 4.81 -1.10 -1.05
N PRO A 222 5.87 -0.41 -0.61
CA PRO A 222 5.74 0.94 -0.06
C PRO A 222 5.19 1.91 -1.12
N TYR A 223 4.31 2.83 -0.70
CA TYR A 223 3.80 3.87 -1.60
C TYR A 223 4.75 5.08 -1.64
N PRO A 224 4.78 5.89 -2.71
CA PRO A 224 5.67 7.05 -2.78
C PRO A 224 5.40 8.04 -1.62
N GLY A 225 6.44 8.49 -0.93
CA GLY A 225 6.33 9.39 0.23
C GLY A 225 5.90 8.71 1.54
N TYR A 226 5.92 7.38 1.64
CA TYR A 226 5.54 6.67 2.88
C TYR A 226 6.41 7.03 4.10
N GLN A 227 7.64 7.49 3.87
CA GLN A 227 8.61 7.92 4.88
C GLN A 227 8.35 9.35 5.40
N ASP A 228 7.63 10.17 4.63
CA ASP A 228 7.37 11.57 4.96
C ASP A 228 6.30 11.71 6.06
N PHE A 229 5.65 10.60 6.42
CA PHE A 229 4.63 10.58 7.46
C PHE A 229 5.24 11.01 8.80
N LYS A 230 4.75 12.15 9.31
CA LYS A 230 5.07 12.68 10.64
C LYS A 230 3.77 12.79 11.41
N VAL A 231 3.74 12.22 12.61
CA VAL A 231 2.59 12.41 13.49
C VAL A 231 2.60 13.85 13.96
N SER A 232 1.51 14.59 13.74
CA SER A 232 1.36 15.92 14.34
C SER A 232 1.36 15.75 15.85
N LYS A 233 2.31 16.40 16.53
CA LYS A 233 2.32 16.49 17.99
C LYS A 233 1.20 17.37 18.52
#